data_AF-X1BYB8-F1
#
_entry.id   AF-X1BYB8-F1
#
_cell.length_a   1.000
_cell.length_b   1.000
_cell.length_c   1.000
_cell.angle_alpha   90.00
_cell.angle_beta   90.00
_cell.angle_gamma   90.00
#
_symmetry.space_group_name_H-M   'P 1'
#
loop_
_entity.id
_entity.type
_entity.pdbx_description
1 polymer ?
#
loop_
_entity_poly.entity_id
_entity_poly.type
_entity_poly.pdbx_seq_one_letter_code
_entity_poly.pdbx_strand_id
1 'polypeptide(L)'
;CELKYDGAAIGLTYEFGKLKHGVTRGDGVRGDDVTANVKTIRSIPLVLRGSGFPESFEIRGEIFIPKDGFEKLNADREKNGEIPFVNPRNAASGTLKTQNSSLVAKRPLDCHLYHLLGDNLPYNSHHENMQKAREWGFNIPSHMEKINNLQEVFEFIEKWDSERVNLPFDIDGIVVKVNSYLQQSQLGFTAKSPRWAIAYKFKAAPVYHLLIKN
;
A
#
# COMPACT_ATOMS: atom_id res chain seq x y z
N CYS A 1 14.03 4.02 1.41
CA CYS A 1 13.21 4.15 0.20
C CYS A 1 12.29 2.95 0.06
N GLU A 2 11.15 3.17 -0.58
CA GLU A 2 10.09 2.17 -0.72
C GLU A 2 9.47 2.26 -2.11
N LEU A 3 8.93 1.15 -2.60
CA LEU A 3 8.11 1.15 -3.81
C LEU A 3 6.80 1.89 -3.56
N LYS A 4 6.35 2.66 -4.54
CA LYS A 4 5.04 3.30 -4.51
C LYS A 4 4.03 2.39 -5.20
N TYR A 5 3.38 1.54 -4.41
CA TYR A 5 2.37 0.59 -4.88
C TYR A 5 1.20 1.29 -5.56
N ASP A 6 0.74 0.73 -6.67
CA ASP A 6 -0.42 1.24 -7.41
C ASP A 6 -1.70 0.51 -6.97
N GLY A 7 -2.35 1.04 -5.93
CA GLY A 7 -3.55 0.45 -5.38
C GLY A 7 -4.48 1.45 -4.71
N ALA A 8 -5.12 0.98 -3.64
CA ALA A 8 -6.00 1.77 -2.78
C ALA A 8 -5.40 1.88 -1.37
N ALA A 9 -5.06 3.10 -0.97
CA ALA A 9 -4.55 3.38 0.36
C ALA A 9 -5.57 3.01 1.47
N ILE A 10 -5.07 2.35 2.52
CA ILE A 10 -5.84 1.90 3.68
C ILE A 10 -5.13 2.29 4.98
N GLY A 11 -5.90 2.71 5.98
CA GLY A 11 -5.47 2.79 7.38
C GLY A 11 -6.13 1.69 8.20
N LEU A 12 -5.34 0.98 9.00
CA LEU A 12 -5.80 -0.12 9.85
C LEU A 12 -5.50 0.20 11.31
N THR A 13 -6.53 0.28 12.14
CA THR A 13 -6.37 0.50 13.58
C THR A 13 -6.39 -0.83 14.31
N TYR A 14 -5.40 -1.05 15.17
CA TYR A 14 -5.32 -2.20 16.06
C TYR A 14 -5.43 -1.74 17.52
N GLU A 15 -6.21 -2.46 18.31
CA GLU A 15 -6.33 -2.28 19.75
C GLU A 15 -6.07 -3.62 20.44
N PHE A 16 -5.17 -3.62 21.42
CA PHE A 16 -4.74 -4.80 22.17
C PHE A 16 -4.39 -5.98 21.24
N GLY A 17 -3.71 -5.67 20.13
CA GLY A 17 -3.28 -6.64 19.13
C GLY A 17 -4.38 -7.20 18.22
N LYS A 18 -5.59 -6.62 18.22
CA LYS A 18 -6.72 -7.05 17.38
C LYS A 18 -7.12 -5.97 16.39
N LEU A 19 -7.40 -6.36 15.15
CA LEU A 19 -7.88 -5.44 14.13
C LEU A 19 -9.25 -4.86 14.57
N LYS A 20 -9.28 -3.54 14.73
CA LYS A 20 -10.45 -2.80 15.19
C LYS A 20 -11.21 -2.15 14.04
N HIS A 21 -10.51 -1.35 13.24
CA HIS A 21 -11.08 -0.62 12.10
C HIS A 21 -10.17 -0.69 10.87
N GLY A 22 -10.80 -0.71 9.69
CA GLY A 22 -10.13 -0.47 8.41
C GLY A 22 -10.82 0.66 7.67
N VAL A 23 -10.09 1.73 7.35
CA VAL A 23 -10.64 2.96 6.77
C VAL A 23 -9.88 3.31 5.49
N THR A 24 -10.60 3.61 4.41
CA THR A 24 -9.97 4.07 3.17
C THR A 24 -9.41 5.48 3.35
N ARG A 25 -8.48 5.92 2.49
CA ARG A 25 -7.92 7.28 2.62
C ARG A 25 -8.96 8.40 2.41
N GLY A 26 -9.96 8.18 1.55
CA GLY A 26 -10.91 9.21 1.13
C GLY A 26 -10.24 10.53 0.72
N ASP A 27 -10.66 11.65 1.31
CA ASP A 27 -10.08 12.99 1.06
C ASP A 27 -8.86 13.33 1.95
N GLY A 28 -8.42 12.37 2.77
CA GLY A 28 -7.35 12.53 3.76
C GLY A 28 -7.82 13.02 5.13
N VAL A 29 -9.10 13.39 5.27
CA VAL A 29 -9.75 13.75 6.54
C VAL A 29 -10.84 12.75 6.90
N ARG A 30 -11.61 12.30 5.90
CA ARG A 30 -12.68 11.31 6.04
C ARG A 30 -12.51 10.20 5.02
N GLY A 31 -12.61 8.97 5.50
CA GLY A 31 -12.59 7.76 4.69
C GLY A 31 -13.82 6.90 4.96
N ASP A 32 -14.04 5.92 4.08
CA ASP A 32 -15.11 4.94 4.24
C ASP A 32 -14.66 3.85 5.21
N ASP A 33 -15.54 3.46 6.15
CA ASP A 33 -15.33 2.25 6.95
C ASP A 33 -15.52 1.03 6.06
N VAL A 34 -14.41 0.32 5.84
CA VAL A 34 -14.32 -0.90 5.03
C VAL A 34 -13.87 -2.09 5.88
N THR A 35 -14.07 -2.04 7.19
CA THR A 35 -13.59 -3.05 8.15
C THR A 35 -14.06 -4.46 7.78
N ALA A 36 -15.32 -4.63 7.37
CA ALA A 36 -15.85 -5.92 6.97
C ALA A 36 -15.14 -6.50 5.72
N ASN A 37 -14.73 -5.65 4.79
CA ASN A 37 -14.05 -6.02 3.56
C ASN A 37 -12.56 -6.29 3.82
N VAL A 38 -11.92 -5.45 4.62
CA VAL A 38 -10.53 -5.63 5.05
C VAL A 38 -10.33 -6.97 5.77
N LYS A 39 -11.30 -7.38 6.61
CA LYS A 39 -11.25 -8.67 7.32
C LYS A 39 -11.20 -9.90 6.40
N THR A 40 -11.51 -9.76 5.11
CA THR A 40 -11.45 -10.87 4.15
C THR A 40 -10.11 -10.95 3.41
N ILE A 41 -9.21 -9.99 3.61
CA ILE A 41 -7.91 -9.93 2.93
C ILE A 41 -6.89 -10.73 3.74
N ARG A 42 -6.38 -11.82 3.15
CA ARG A 42 -5.59 -12.84 3.86
C ARG A 42 -4.27 -12.33 4.45
N SER A 43 -3.65 -11.35 3.81
CA SER A 43 -2.38 -10.76 4.26
C SER A 43 -2.53 -9.76 5.39
N ILE A 44 -3.77 -9.43 5.80
CA ILE A 44 -4.05 -8.57 6.93
C ILE A 44 -4.33 -9.43 8.16
N PRO A 45 -3.45 -9.43 9.18
CA PRO A 45 -3.65 -10.24 10.37
C PRO A 45 -4.83 -9.71 11.20
N LEU A 46 -5.84 -10.54 11.50
CA LEU A 46 -6.92 -10.13 12.40
C LEU A 46 -6.48 -10.00 13.86
N VAL A 47 -5.46 -10.78 14.22
CA VAL A 47 -4.80 -10.79 15.52
C VAL A 47 -3.30 -10.82 15.28
N LEU A 48 -2.56 -9.93 15.95
CA LEU A 48 -1.12 -9.84 15.84
C LEU A 48 -0.42 -11.01 16.53
N ARG A 49 0.78 -11.32 16.02
CA ARG A 49 1.66 -12.34 16.58
C ARG A 49 2.68 -11.70 17.53
N GLY A 50 3.16 -12.49 18.48
CA GLY A 50 4.23 -12.06 19.39
C GLY A 50 3.78 -10.97 20.36
N SER A 51 4.70 -10.08 20.70
CA SER A 51 4.52 -9.03 21.71
C SER A 51 5.27 -7.74 21.34
N GLY A 52 5.14 -6.72 22.19
CA GLY A 52 5.83 -5.44 22.03
C GLY A 52 5.18 -4.51 21.01
N PHE A 53 3.96 -4.78 20.56
CA PHE A 53 3.11 -3.79 19.90
C PHE A 53 2.46 -2.86 20.94
N PRO A 54 2.22 -1.58 20.60
CA PRO A 54 1.46 -0.67 21.46
C PRO A 54 0.04 -1.15 21.72
N GLU A 55 -0.58 -0.66 22.81
CA GLU A 55 -1.98 -0.97 23.11
C GLU A 55 -2.93 -0.49 22.01
N SER A 56 -2.64 0.65 21.39
CA SER A 56 -3.37 1.16 20.24
C SER A 56 -2.42 1.81 19.24
N PHE A 57 -2.60 1.49 17.96
CA PHE A 57 -1.86 2.10 16.85
C PHE A 57 -2.61 1.99 15.53
N GLU A 58 -2.26 2.83 14.57
CA GLU A 58 -2.66 2.74 13.17
C GLU A 58 -1.48 2.26 12.32
N ILE A 59 -1.71 1.33 11.40
CA ILE A 59 -0.76 0.98 10.34
C ILE A 59 -1.39 1.27 8.99
N ARG A 60 -0.67 2.00 8.15
CA ARG A 60 -1.08 2.37 6.80
C ARG A 60 -0.42 1.47 5.77
N GLY A 61 -1.17 1.23 4.70
CA GLY A 61 -0.73 0.40 3.59
C GLY A 61 -1.43 0.72 2.29
N GLU A 62 -1.15 -0.10 1.29
CA GLU A 62 -1.82 -0.10 0.00
C GLU A 62 -2.45 -1.47 -0.20
N ILE A 63 -3.74 -1.50 -0.54
CA ILE A 63 -4.43 -2.71 -1.01
C ILE A 63 -4.34 -2.72 -2.53
N PHE A 64 -3.87 -3.83 -3.09
CA PHE A 64 -3.65 -3.99 -4.52
C PHE A 64 -4.11 -5.38 -4.98
N ILE A 65 -4.09 -5.60 -6.29
CA ILE A 65 -4.32 -6.92 -6.89
C ILE A 65 -3.04 -7.32 -7.62
N PRO A 66 -2.40 -8.45 -7.26
CA PRO A 66 -1.29 -9.01 -8.02
C PRO A 66 -1.66 -9.26 -9.48
N LYS A 67 -0.68 -9.16 -10.40
CA LYS A 67 -0.89 -9.26 -11.85
C LYS A 67 -1.57 -10.57 -12.26
N ASP A 68 -1.10 -11.70 -11.73
CA ASP A 68 -1.68 -13.02 -11.97
C ASP A 68 -3.14 -13.12 -11.47
N GLY A 69 -3.41 -12.56 -10.29
CA GLY A 69 -4.75 -12.44 -9.74
C GLY A 69 -5.66 -11.58 -10.61
N PHE A 70 -5.14 -10.48 -11.15
CA PHE A 70 -5.88 -9.59 -12.04
C PHE A 70 -6.22 -10.24 -13.38
N GLU A 71 -5.26 -10.93 -14.00
CA GLU A 71 -5.46 -11.68 -15.25
C GLU A 71 -6.55 -12.74 -15.09
N LYS A 72 -6.46 -13.54 -14.02
CA LYS A 72 -7.49 -14.53 -13.69
C LYS A 72 -8.86 -13.88 -13.45
N LEU A 73 -8.88 -12.77 -12.72
CA LEU A 73 -10.11 -12.04 -12.43
C LEU A 73 -10.81 -11.57 -13.70
N ASN A 74 -10.06 -11.05 -14.67
CA ASN A 74 -10.62 -10.61 -15.95
C ASN A 74 -11.05 -11.79 -16.83
N ALA A 75 -10.28 -12.88 -16.87
CA ALA A 75 -10.68 -14.09 -17.59
C ALA A 75 -12.02 -14.67 -17.07
N ASP A 76 -12.21 -14.69 -15.75
CA ASP A 76 -13.47 -15.13 -15.14
C ASP A 76 -14.64 -14.19 -15.49
N ARG A 77 -14.40 -12.88 -15.59
CA ARG A 77 -15.41 -11.88 -16.00
C ARG A 77 -15.82 -12.06 -17.44
N GLU A 78 -14.86 -12.18 -18.35
CA GLU A 78 -15.11 -12.40 -19.78
C GLU A 78 -15.90 -13.68 -20.02
N LYS A 79 -15.55 -14.77 -19.31
CA LYS A 79 -16.30 -16.04 -19.36
C LYS A 79 -17.76 -15.89 -18.94
N ASN A 80 -18.05 -14.96 -18.02
CA ASN A 80 -19.40 -14.66 -17.54
C ASN A 80 -20.10 -13.56 -18.37
N GLY A 81 -19.49 -13.08 -19.47
CA GLY A 81 -20.04 -11.99 -20.29
C GLY A 81 -19.99 -10.61 -19.61
N GLU A 82 -19.17 -10.46 -18.57
CA GLU A 82 -18.98 -9.20 -17.86
C GLU A 82 -17.82 -8.40 -18.47
N ILE A 83 -17.91 -7.06 -18.41
CA ILE A 83 -16.85 -6.18 -18.89
C ILE A 83 -15.59 -6.35 -18.00
N PRO A 84 -14.40 -6.62 -18.56
CA PRO A 84 -13.17 -6.73 -17.79
C PRO A 84 -12.81 -5.40 -17.13
N PHE A 85 -12.07 -5.47 -16.02
CA PHE A 85 -11.53 -4.28 -15.39
C PHE A 85 -10.39 -3.69 -16.24
N VAL A 86 -10.31 -2.37 -16.27
CA VAL A 86 -9.31 -1.64 -17.06
C VAL A 86 -7.91 -1.72 -16.46
N ASN A 87 -7.78 -1.68 -15.13
CA ASN A 87 -6.50 -1.82 -14.43
C ASN A 87 -6.69 -2.37 -13.00
N PRO A 88 -5.63 -2.95 -12.40
CA PRO A 88 -5.67 -3.52 -11.04
C PRO A 88 -6.09 -2.51 -9.97
N ARG A 89 -5.61 -1.26 -10.06
CA ARG A 89 -5.91 -0.20 -9.09
C ARG A 89 -7.42 0.06 -8.96
N ASN A 90 -8.10 0.20 -10.10
CA ASN A 90 -9.54 0.46 -10.17
C ASN A 90 -10.34 -0.77 -9.70
N ALA A 91 -9.89 -1.97 -10.05
CA ALA A 91 -10.50 -3.21 -9.58
C ALA A 91 -10.40 -3.36 -8.05
N ALA A 92 -9.24 -3.03 -7.46
CA ALA A 92 -9.03 -3.05 -6.01
C ALA A 92 -9.93 -2.03 -5.29
N SER A 93 -9.90 -0.77 -5.74
CA SER A 93 -10.70 0.31 -5.16
C SER A 93 -12.22 0.06 -5.28
N GLY A 94 -12.68 -0.41 -6.45
CA GLY A 94 -14.08 -0.76 -6.67
C GLY A 94 -14.53 -1.96 -5.82
N THR A 95 -13.67 -2.97 -5.68
CA THR A 95 -13.92 -4.11 -4.81
C THR A 95 -14.10 -3.67 -3.36
N LEU A 96 -13.22 -2.82 -2.83
CA LEU A 96 -13.27 -2.37 -1.44
C LEU A 96 -14.53 -1.60 -1.07
N LYS A 97 -15.18 -0.96 -2.04
CA LYS A 97 -16.45 -0.23 -1.84
C LYS A 97 -17.69 -1.12 -1.93
N THR A 98 -17.52 -2.40 -2.23
CA THR A 98 -18.64 -3.34 -2.32
C THR A 98 -19.23 -3.60 -0.93
N GLN A 99 -20.56 -3.50 -0.78
CA GLN A 99 -21.23 -3.73 0.50
C GLN A 99 -21.19 -5.21 0.95
N ASN A 100 -21.12 -6.14 0.00
CA ASN A 100 -21.08 -7.57 0.28
C ASN A 100 -19.63 -8.07 0.43
N SER A 101 -19.16 -8.22 1.67
CA SER A 101 -17.82 -8.73 1.98
C SER A 101 -17.57 -10.16 1.48
N SER A 102 -18.61 -10.97 1.27
CA SER A 102 -18.44 -12.32 0.68
C SER A 102 -18.03 -12.26 -0.78
N LEU A 103 -18.35 -11.18 -1.50
CA LEU A 103 -17.82 -10.94 -2.85
C LEU A 103 -16.37 -10.47 -2.79
N VAL A 104 -16.04 -9.62 -1.82
CA VAL A 104 -14.67 -9.15 -1.58
C VAL A 104 -13.74 -10.31 -1.25
N ALA A 105 -14.18 -11.26 -0.43
CA ALA A 105 -13.42 -12.46 -0.06
C ALA A 105 -13.02 -13.35 -1.26
N LYS A 106 -13.73 -13.24 -2.39
CA LYS A 106 -13.43 -13.97 -3.63
C LYS A 106 -12.43 -13.23 -4.53
N ARG A 107 -12.13 -11.96 -4.24
CA ARG A 107 -11.22 -11.15 -5.04
C ARG A 107 -9.77 -11.40 -4.58
N PRO A 108 -8.81 -11.43 -5.51
CA PRO A 108 -7.40 -11.67 -5.18
C PRO A 108 -6.74 -10.39 -4.66
N LEU A 109 -7.28 -9.83 -3.58
CA LEU A 109 -6.71 -8.66 -2.91
C LEU A 109 -5.51 -9.08 -2.06
N ASP A 110 -4.46 -8.27 -2.11
CA ASP A 110 -3.32 -8.30 -1.19
C ASP A 110 -3.09 -6.90 -0.60
N CYS A 111 -2.30 -6.81 0.45
CA CYS A 111 -2.01 -5.58 1.15
C CYS A 111 -0.56 -5.52 1.59
N HIS A 112 0.12 -4.43 1.25
CA HIS A 112 1.45 -4.11 1.74
C HIS A 112 1.37 -2.93 2.70
N LEU A 113 1.95 -3.10 3.89
CA LEU A 113 1.95 -2.10 4.94
C LEU A 113 3.28 -1.34 4.93
N TYR A 114 3.22 -0.02 5.04
CA TYR A 114 4.36 0.85 4.77
C TYR A 114 4.54 2.01 5.76
N HIS A 115 3.67 2.17 6.76
CA HIS A 115 3.85 3.23 7.76
C HIS A 115 3.09 2.94 9.06
N LEU A 116 3.81 2.95 10.17
CA LEU A 116 3.27 2.78 11.51
C LEU A 116 3.06 4.15 12.16
N LEU A 117 1.90 4.34 12.79
CA LEU A 117 1.49 5.55 13.49
C LEU A 117 0.94 5.16 14.86
N GLY A 118 1.42 5.80 15.91
CA GLY A 118 0.94 5.54 17.26
C GLY A 118 1.84 6.19 18.28
N ASP A 119 1.35 6.23 19.52
CA ASP A 119 2.14 6.68 20.65
C ASP A 119 3.06 5.54 21.11
N ASN A 120 4.27 5.86 21.55
CA ASN A 120 5.23 4.90 22.12
C ASN A 120 5.56 3.73 21.19
N LEU A 121 5.84 4.01 19.91
CA LEU A 121 6.33 2.99 18.98
C LEU A 121 7.65 2.38 19.49
N PRO A 122 7.92 1.09 19.21
CA PRO A 122 9.10 0.38 19.73
C PRO A 122 10.46 1.03 19.42
N TYR A 123 10.55 1.74 18.30
CA TYR A 123 11.78 2.39 17.85
C TYR A 123 11.54 3.85 17.44
N ASN A 124 12.63 4.61 17.35
CA ASN A 124 12.60 6.01 16.89
C ASN A 124 12.85 6.15 15.38
N SER A 125 12.90 5.05 14.63
CA SER A 125 13.09 5.05 13.19
C SER A 125 11.99 4.30 12.45
N HIS A 126 11.64 4.83 11.28
CA HIS A 126 10.65 4.25 10.39
C HIS A 126 11.02 2.82 9.99
N HIS A 127 12.23 2.62 9.48
CA HIS A 127 12.68 1.30 9.04
C HIS A 127 12.63 0.25 10.15
N GLU A 128 13.14 0.53 11.35
CA GLU A 128 13.14 -0.43 12.47
C GLU A 128 11.71 -0.78 12.92
N ASN A 129 10.81 0.20 12.97
CA ASN A 129 9.40 -0.08 13.28
C ASN A 129 8.72 -0.92 12.20
N MET A 130 9.04 -0.72 10.93
CA MET A 130 8.53 -1.58 9.86
C MET A 130 9.09 -3.00 9.95
N GLN A 131 10.38 -3.18 10.30
CA GLN A 131 10.93 -4.51 10.58
C GLN A 131 10.23 -5.17 11.77
N LYS A 132 9.99 -4.42 12.84
CA LYS A 132 9.26 -4.90 14.02
C LYS A 132 7.82 -5.28 13.69
N ALA A 133 7.15 -4.49 12.87
CA ALA A 133 5.80 -4.79 12.40
C ALA A 133 5.72 -6.11 11.61
N ARG A 134 6.78 -6.47 10.88
CA ARG A 134 6.85 -7.78 10.20
C ARG A 134 6.78 -8.94 11.20
N GLU A 135 7.42 -8.82 12.36
CA GLU A 135 7.38 -9.84 13.43
C GLU A 135 5.96 -10.02 13.99
N TRP A 136 5.14 -8.98 13.96
CA TRP A 136 3.73 -9.04 14.36
C TRP A 136 2.82 -9.76 13.35
N GLY A 137 3.37 -10.15 12.20
CA GLY A 137 2.66 -10.86 11.14
C GLY A 137 2.14 -9.95 10.02
N PHE A 138 2.53 -8.67 9.99
CA PHE A 138 2.18 -7.79 8.88
C PHE A 138 2.98 -8.13 7.62
N ASN A 139 2.30 -8.03 6.47
CA ASN A 139 2.93 -8.15 5.16
C ASN A 139 3.73 -6.87 4.82
N ILE A 140 4.95 -6.77 5.34
CA ILE A 140 5.85 -5.65 5.11
C ILE A 140 6.72 -5.93 3.89
N PRO A 141 6.70 -5.06 2.86
CA PRO A 141 7.52 -5.21 1.66
C PRO A 141 8.97 -5.60 1.90
N SER A 142 9.47 -6.57 1.13
CA SER A 142 10.89 -6.96 1.11
C SER A 142 11.78 -5.92 0.44
N HIS A 143 11.25 -5.15 -0.51
CA HIS A 143 11.98 -4.15 -1.30
C HIS A 143 12.19 -2.81 -0.58
N MET A 144 11.86 -2.73 0.72
CA MET A 144 12.13 -1.53 1.52
C MET A 144 13.61 -1.51 1.91
N GLU A 145 14.31 -0.45 1.54
CA GLU A 145 15.75 -0.33 1.77
C GLU A 145 16.08 0.92 2.60
N LYS A 146 16.94 0.77 3.62
CA LYS A 146 17.53 1.89 4.34
C LYS A 146 18.72 2.41 3.53
N ILE A 147 18.65 3.68 3.15
CA ILE A 147 19.60 4.34 2.25
C ILE A 147 20.34 5.45 3.00
N ASN A 148 21.64 5.59 2.76
CA ASN A 148 22.53 6.45 3.56
C ASN A 148 22.84 7.79 2.89
N ASN A 149 22.65 7.93 1.57
CA ASN A 149 22.97 9.15 0.83
C ASN A 149 22.08 9.30 -0.41
N LEU A 150 22.15 10.48 -1.05
CA LEU A 150 21.34 10.79 -2.23
C LEU A 150 21.71 9.97 -3.47
N GLN A 151 22.98 9.59 -3.62
CA GLN A 151 23.43 8.80 -4.76
C GLN A 151 22.72 7.42 -4.78
N GLU A 152 22.70 6.75 -3.63
CA GLU A 152 21.95 5.50 -3.43
C GLU A 152 20.43 5.69 -3.65
N VAL A 153 19.86 6.87 -3.36
CA VAL A 153 18.45 7.16 -3.67
C VAL A 153 18.21 7.16 -5.18
N PHE A 154 19.10 7.77 -5.95
CA PHE A 154 19.00 7.77 -7.42
C PHE A 154 19.18 6.38 -8.01
N GLU A 155 20.15 5.60 -7.49
CA GLU A 155 20.35 4.20 -7.89
C GLU A 155 19.10 3.34 -7.61
N PHE A 156 18.46 3.53 -6.46
CA PHE A 156 17.20 2.84 -6.14
C PHE A 156 16.06 3.24 -7.09
N ILE A 157 15.99 4.51 -7.49
CA ILE A 157 15.00 4.98 -8.48
C ILE A 157 15.26 4.35 -9.85
N GLU A 158 16.51 4.39 -10.34
CA GLU A 158 16.88 3.84 -11.65
C GLU A 158 16.66 2.33 -11.74
N LYS A 159 17.06 1.59 -10.68
CA LYS A 159 16.81 0.17 -10.55
C LYS A 159 15.32 -0.13 -10.72
N TRP A 160 14.47 0.50 -9.93
CA TRP A 160 13.04 0.19 -9.96
C TRP A 160 12.27 0.78 -11.14
N ASP A 161 12.77 1.83 -11.81
CA ASP A 161 12.18 2.29 -13.07
C ASP A 161 12.29 1.22 -14.16
N SER A 162 13.41 0.48 -14.17
CA SER A 162 13.66 -0.62 -15.12
C SER A 162 13.08 -1.96 -14.65
N GLU A 163 13.26 -2.34 -13.38
CA GLU A 163 12.88 -3.66 -12.87
C GLU A 163 11.38 -3.81 -12.56
N ARG A 164 10.62 -2.71 -12.45
CA ARG A 164 9.18 -2.76 -12.10
C ARG A 164 8.32 -3.64 -12.99
N VAL A 165 8.73 -3.83 -14.25
CA VAL A 165 8.01 -4.71 -15.19
C VAL A 165 7.98 -6.17 -14.72
N ASN A 166 9.00 -6.58 -13.96
CA ASN A 166 9.17 -7.94 -13.44
C ASN A 166 8.47 -8.16 -12.08
N LEU A 167 7.96 -7.09 -11.45
CA LEU A 167 7.24 -7.21 -10.19
C LEU A 167 5.87 -7.89 -10.42
N PRO A 168 5.38 -8.71 -9.47
CA PRO A 168 4.07 -9.34 -9.56
C PRO A 168 2.91 -8.37 -9.28
N PHE A 169 3.19 -7.07 -9.17
CA PHE A 169 2.23 -6.00 -8.91
C PHE A 169 2.70 -4.72 -9.60
N ASP A 170 1.80 -3.76 -9.74
CA ASP A 170 2.11 -2.47 -10.34
C ASP A 170 2.62 -1.46 -9.30
N ILE A 171 3.59 -0.66 -9.73
CA ILE A 171 4.11 0.49 -8.98
C ILE A 171 4.17 1.71 -9.89
N ASP A 172 3.86 2.89 -9.37
CA ASP A 172 3.85 4.14 -10.13
C ASP A 172 5.00 5.08 -9.76
N GLY A 173 5.93 4.62 -8.93
CA GLY A 173 7.08 5.40 -8.50
C GLY A 173 7.81 4.82 -7.28
N ILE A 174 8.60 5.67 -6.65
CA ILE A 174 9.30 5.43 -5.39
C ILE A 174 8.85 6.46 -4.35
N VAL A 175 8.77 6.04 -3.09
CA VAL A 175 8.60 6.94 -1.93
C VAL A 175 9.91 7.03 -1.18
N VAL A 176 10.44 8.24 -1.07
CA VAL A 176 11.61 8.56 -0.27
C VAL A 176 11.12 9.20 1.03
N LYS A 177 11.59 8.70 2.17
CA LYS A 177 11.20 9.18 3.51
C LYS A 177 12.45 9.40 4.36
N VAL A 178 12.45 10.46 5.15
CA VAL A 178 13.41 10.65 6.24
C VAL A 178 13.19 9.54 7.26
N ASN A 179 14.23 8.80 7.64
CA ASN A 179 14.07 7.61 8.46
C ASN A 179 13.82 7.89 9.95
N SER A 180 14.34 8.98 10.51
CA SER A 180 14.18 9.32 11.93
C SER A 180 12.84 10.00 12.21
N TYR A 181 12.05 9.47 13.15
CA TYR A 181 10.78 10.08 13.54
C TYR A 181 10.94 11.43 14.24
N LEU A 182 12.05 11.63 14.97
CA LEU A 182 12.37 12.95 15.52
C LEU A 182 12.53 13.99 14.41
N GLN A 183 13.26 13.65 13.34
CA GLN A 183 13.42 14.53 12.18
C GLN A 183 12.11 14.73 11.42
N GLN A 184 11.29 13.67 11.26
CA GLN A 184 9.96 13.80 10.67
C GLN A 184 9.09 14.79 11.46
N SER A 185 9.11 14.71 12.79
CA SER A 185 8.37 15.62 13.67
C SER A 185 8.86 17.07 13.55
N GLN A 186 10.18 17.28 13.46
CA GLN A 186 10.77 18.62 13.29
C GLN A 186 10.44 19.22 11.92
N LEU A 187 10.46 18.40 10.87
CA LEU A 187 10.11 18.83 9.51
C LEU A 187 8.61 19.09 9.38
N GLY A 188 7.76 18.32 10.06
CA GLY A 188 6.32 18.50 10.08
C GLY A 188 5.65 18.36 8.71
N PHE A 189 4.56 19.10 8.53
CA PHE A 189 3.67 19.00 7.37
C PHE A 189 3.44 20.37 6.71
N THR A 190 3.08 20.35 5.44
CA THR A 190 2.37 21.44 4.77
C THR A 190 0.86 21.25 4.97
N ALA A 191 0.04 22.13 4.38
CA ALA A 191 -1.41 21.96 4.40
C ALA A 191 -1.90 20.64 3.74
N LYS A 192 -1.09 19.98 2.91
CA LYS A 192 -1.51 18.81 2.12
C LYS A 192 -0.58 17.59 2.19
N SER A 193 0.67 17.76 2.62
CA SER A 193 1.68 16.70 2.54
C SER A 193 2.77 16.82 3.61
N PRO A 194 3.39 15.71 4.03
CA PRO A 194 4.58 15.76 4.89
C PRO A 194 5.75 16.46 4.20
N ARG A 195 6.58 17.15 4.97
CA ARG A 195 7.86 17.72 4.47
C ARG A 195 9.01 16.71 4.47
N TRP A 196 8.81 15.58 5.15
CA TRP A 196 9.80 14.53 5.37
C TRP A 196 9.66 13.34 4.40
N ALA A 197 8.72 13.39 3.47
CA ALA A 197 8.54 12.36 2.45
C ALA A 197 8.18 12.95 1.09
N ILE A 198 8.65 12.32 0.03
CA ILE A 198 8.35 12.67 -1.36
C ILE A 198 8.10 11.42 -2.19
N ALA A 199 7.13 11.51 -3.10
CA ALA A 199 6.88 10.50 -4.11
C ALA A 199 7.56 10.92 -5.42
N TYR A 200 8.57 10.16 -5.83
CA TYR A 200 9.15 10.26 -7.17
C TYR A 200 8.33 9.38 -8.11
N LYS A 201 7.58 9.98 -9.03
CA LYS A 201 6.79 9.23 -10.02
C LYS A 201 7.64 8.88 -11.23
N PHE A 202 7.54 7.64 -11.69
CA PHE A 202 8.15 7.26 -12.96
C PHE A 202 7.46 7.95 -14.13
N LYS A 203 8.17 8.11 -15.24
CA LYS A 203 7.54 8.54 -16.49
C LYS A 203 6.54 7.46 -16.92
N ALA A 204 5.35 7.90 -17.34
CA ALA A 204 4.40 7.01 -17.99
C ALA A 204 5.02 6.48 -19.28
N ALA A 205 4.78 5.20 -19.58
CA ALA A 205 5.13 4.66 -20.89
C ALA A 205 4.39 5.49 -21.97
N PRO A 206 5.05 5.84 -23.09
CA PRO A 206 4.38 6.56 -24.17
C PRO A 206 3.18 5.75 -24.68
N VAL A 207 2.00 6.38 -24.68
CA VAL A 207 0.79 5.82 -25.29
C VAL A 207 0.74 6.25 -26.74
N TYR A 208 0.90 5.32 -27.66
CA TYR A 208 0.71 5.58 -29.08
C TYR A 208 -0.76 5.37 -29.45
N HIS A 209 -1.44 6.45 -29.83
CA HIS A 209 -2.77 6.37 -30.43
C HIS A 209 -2.62 6.30 -31.96
N LEU A 210 -2.96 5.16 -32.55
CA LEU A 210 -3.20 5.07 -33.99
C LEU A 210 -4.51 5.78 -34.31
N LEU A 211 -4.41 6.98 -34.89
CA LEU A 211 -5.55 7.66 -35.48
C LEU A 211 -5.92 6.97 -36.79
N ILE A 212 -6.91 6.10 -36.77
CA ILE A 212 -7.55 5.59 -38.00
C ILE A 212 -8.46 6.72 -38.50
N LYS A 213 -8.02 7.43 -39.55
CA LYS A 213 -8.90 8.33 -40.30
C LYS A 213 -9.75 7.47 -41.23
N ASN A 214 -11.07 7.49 -41.03
CA ASN A 214 -12.05 7.04 -42.02
C ASN A 214 -12.26 8.12 -43.09
#